data_AF-A0A940Q9G6-F1
#
_entry.id   AF-A0A940Q9G6-F1
#
_cell.length_a   1.000
_cell.length_b   1.000
_cell.length_c   1.000
_cell.angle_alpha   90.00
_cell.angle_beta   90.00
_cell.angle_gamma   90.00
#
_symmetry.space_group_name_H-M   'P 1'
#
loop_
_entity.id
_entity.type
_entity.pdbx_description
1 polymer ?
#
loop_
_entity_poly.entity_id
_entity_poly.type
_entity_poly.pdbx_seq_one_letter_code
_entity_poly.pdbx_strand_id
1 'polypeptide(L)'
;MAYTSIHAVKATDWAALDYITRGDKTVNGLYVQSYACRADSRGAAADFRAVRERGTGRTEILAHHIIQSFAPNEVTPEQALQIGEELCDRFLQGNYQYVLAVHNDRDHLHCHIIFNNTNLYNGLSFTYEHNQGKVKDRSWAQLREISDEICKEHGISVIESKGKGVSHFERDMQIQGKSWKDKLRAKIAEVAFYSKSFEDFLQRCTECGIEYVYKPQNKVKLKFRLSGEGQQKFTRADTLGDEYTAEKLAESIQQIQKAQAIMEKLSEKKNPKKPAPVTVTKTEPTAAPPVTAPTNQTPPTPTAPKTDYVYKPPTEEELDRIFGVSVTTTNKPVTIKPAEVKAPEKKEDVWAAIRGMGDAEKIIADLEAGDIKSLSELRGFFWNIKHKDDHTAELADLKKKYTAIDKLLEMMKQRTDNSATYKEYQDRSVLTQKHFRKKNAAAIDKYEEADRYINEHIKAYYIDGKAPKRSELQAMSLELKEKYNALVSEHNAFLRKQAAASQYTRQVRRYLEAKEQQERNRQYQERKRSQQKKKDYLE
;
A
#
# COMPACT_ATOMS: atom_id res chain seq x y z
N MET A 1 -6.08 -18.08 -14.90
CA MET A 1 -4.95 -17.85 -13.96
C MET A 1 -4.55 -16.40 -14.08
N ALA A 2 -4.90 -15.63 -13.06
CA ALA A 2 -4.56 -14.22 -12.96
C ALA A 2 -3.04 -14.00 -12.98
N TYR A 3 -2.60 -12.96 -13.66
CA TYR A 3 -1.22 -12.50 -13.69
C TYR A 3 -1.17 -10.98 -13.54
N THR A 4 -0.23 -10.47 -12.75
CA THR A 4 -0.06 -9.02 -12.52
C THR A 4 1.38 -8.58 -12.70
N SER A 5 1.57 -7.47 -13.42
CA SER A 5 2.86 -6.76 -13.58
C SER A 5 2.69 -5.25 -13.47
N ILE A 6 3.75 -4.51 -13.14
CA ILE A 6 3.74 -3.04 -13.01
C ILE A 6 5.02 -2.44 -13.62
N HIS A 7 4.91 -1.38 -14.42
CA HIS A 7 6.03 -0.81 -15.17
C HIS A 7 6.14 0.71 -14.97
N ALA A 8 7.34 1.24 -14.82
CA ALA A 8 7.56 2.67 -14.60
C ALA A 8 7.55 3.47 -15.91
N VAL A 9 6.69 4.48 -15.99
CA VAL A 9 6.56 5.39 -17.14
C VAL A 9 7.41 6.64 -16.90
N LYS A 10 8.41 6.88 -17.77
CA LYS A 10 9.39 7.98 -17.62
C LYS A 10 9.27 9.11 -18.65
N ALA A 11 8.82 8.82 -19.87
CA ALA A 11 8.90 9.78 -20.99
C ALA A 11 7.61 10.60 -21.17
N THR A 12 6.49 9.93 -21.47
CA THR A 12 5.21 10.56 -21.77
C THR A 12 4.07 9.74 -21.18
N ASP A 13 3.62 10.14 -20.00
CA ASP A 13 2.43 9.58 -19.35
C ASP A 13 1.16 9.78 -20.17
N TRP A 14 1.02 10.92 -20.85
CA TRP A 14 -0.08 11.14 -21.81
C TRP A 14 -0.18 10.02 -22.86
N ALA A 15 0.92 9.62 -23.48
CA ALA A 15 0.90 8.61 -24.54
C ALA A 15 0.53 7.21 -24.02
N ALA A 16 0.87 6.92 -22.77
CA ALA A 16 0.45 5.69 -22.11
C ALA A 16 -1.05 5.74 -21.72
N LEU A 17 -1.53 6.87 -21.21
CA LEU A 17 -2.95 7.12 -20.91
C LEU A 17 -3.81 7.01 -22.18
N ASP A 18 -3.38 7.62 -23.28
CA ASP A 18 -4.06 7.55 -24.58
C ASP A 18 -4.10 6.13 -25.15
N TYR A 19 -3.02 5.36 -24.97
CA TYR A 19 -2.98 3.95 -25.36
C TYR A 19 -3.98 3.08 -24.58
N ILE A 20 -4.19 3.33 -23.28
CA ILE A 20 -5.09 2.51 -22.47
C ILE A 20 -6.55 2.92 -22.61
N THR A 21 -6.89 4.19 -22.83
CA THR A 21 -8.29 4.63 -22.96
C THR A 21 -8.90 4.36 -24.34
N ARG A 22 -8.05 4.10 -25.35
CA ARG A 22 -8.40 3.87 -26.77
C ARG A 22 -9.67 3.04 -27.00
N GLY A 23 -10.65 3.67 -27.65
CA GLY A 23 -12.00 3.12 -27.83
C GLY A 23 -12.07 1.79 -28.57
N ASP A 24 -11.14 1.51 -29.49
CA ASP A 24 -11.07 0.24 -30.22
C ASP A 24 -10.73 -0.96 -29.31
N LYS A 25 -10.13 -0.71 -28.14
CA LYS A 25 -9.72 -1.73 -27.15
C LYS A 25 -10.69 -1.84 -25.97
N THR A 26 -11.35 -0.73 -25.62
CA THR A 26 -12.15 -0.55 -24.39
C THR A 26 -13.67 -0.59 -24.61
N VAL A 27 -14.11 -1.13 -25.76
CA VAL A 27 -15.52 -1.14 -26.21
C VAL A 27 -16.10 0.28 -26.28
N ASN A 28 -15.39 1.15 -27.00
CA ASN A 28 -15.65 2.60 -27.16
C ASN A 28 -15.63 3.39 -25.83
N GLY A 29 -14.68 3.08 -24.95
CA GLY A 29 -14.53 3.76 -23.65
C GLY A 29 -15.51 3.30 -22.57
N LEU A 30 -16.31 2.25 -22.84
CA LEU A 30 -17.32 1.71 -21.92
C LEU A 30 -16.72 1.20 -20.60
N TYR A 31 -15.51 0.66 -20.66
CA TYR A 31 -14.77 0.12 -19.50
C TYR A 31 -13.53 0.95 -19.20
N VAL A 32 -13.69 2.27 -19.09
CA VAL A 32 -12.66 3.24 -18.70
C VAL A 32 -13.16 4.05 -17.50
N GLN A 33 -12.32 4.23 -16.49
CA GLN A 33 -12.64 4.93 -15.24
C GLN A 33 -11.41 5.67 -14.71
N SER A 34 -11.61 6.75 -13.94
CA SER A 34 -10.52 7.55 -13.37
C SER A 34 -10.79 7.94 -11.92
N TYR A 35 -9.72 8.15 -11.16
CA TYR A 35 -9.75 8.56 -9.76
C TYR A 35 -8.88 9.81 -9.56
N ALA A 36 -9.49 10.87 -8.99
CA ALA A 36 -8.85 12.15 -8.70
C ALA A 36 -8.16 12.83 -9.91
N CYS A 37 -8.56 12.47 -11.13
CA CYS A 37 -8.21 13.10 -12.39
C CYS A 37 -9.34 12.92 -13.41
N ARG A 38 -9.33 13.71 -14.49
CA ARG A 38 -10.27 13.58 -15.61
C ARG A 38 -10.14 12.22 -16.32
N ALA A 39 -11.24 11.78 -16.92
CA ALA A 39 -11.30 10.52 -17.67
C ALA A 39 -10.69 10.61 -19.09
N ASP A 40 -10.50 11.82 -19.63
CA ASP A 40 -9.83 12.01 -20.92
C ASP A 40 -8.30 11.95 -20.77
N SER A 41 -7.60 11.33 -21.73
CA SER A 41 -6.16 11.06 -21.64
C SER A 41 -5.32 12.33 -21.47
N ARG A 42 -5.71 13.45 -22.09
CA ARG A 42 -4.98 14.74 -21.99
C ARG A 42 -5.23 15.41 -20.65
N GLY A 43 -6.47 15.38 -20.17
CA GLY A 43 -6.86 15.87 -18.85
C GLY A 43 -6.18 15.10 -17.74
N ALA A 44 -6.23 13.76 -17.76
CA ALA A 44 -5.52 12.90 -16.82
C ALA A 44 -4.03 13.25 -16.73
N ALA A 45 -3.33 13.38 -17.85
CA ALA A 45 -1.91 13.72 -17.88
C ALA A 45 -1.60 15.14 -17.34
N ALA A 46 -2.49 16.10 -17.57
CA ALA A 46 -2.36 17.45 -17.01
C ALA A 46 -2.63 17.47 -15.50
N ASP A 47 -3.65 16.74 -15.03
CA ASP A 47 -4.00 16.63 -13.62
C ASP A 47 -2.91 15.87 -12.83
N PHE A 48 -2.30 14.86 -13.45
CA PHE A 48 -1.13 14.16 -12.93
C PHE A 48 0.07 15.12 -12.79
N ARG A 49 0.32 15.94 -13.83
CA ARG A 49 1.39 16.94 -13.81
C ARG A 49 1.20 17.96 -12.69
N ALA A 50 -0.01 18.51 -12.53
CA ALA A 50 -0.34 19.48 -11.49
C ALA A 50 -0.24 18.93 -10.06
N VAL A 51 -0.21 17.60 -9.86
CA VAL A 51 0.13 16.96 -8.57
C VAL A 51 1.63 16.72 -8.46
N ARG A 52 2.31 16.27 -9.52
CA ARG A 52 3.78 16.11 -9.53
C ARG A 52 4.56 17.41 -9.29
N GLU A 53 4.07 18.53 -9.82
CA GLU A 53 4.66 19.87 -9.63
C GLU A 53 4.59 20.36 -8.17
N ARG A 54 3.68 19.81 -7.35
CA ARG A 54 3.63 20.01 -5.89
C ARG A 54 4.43 18.96 -5.10
N GLY A 55 4.95 17.95 -5.79
CA GLY A 55 5.76 16.89 -5.19
C GLY A 55 7.23 17.24 -5.05
N THR A 56 7.99 16.36 -4.40
CA THR A 56 9.41 16.57 -4.08
C THR A 56 10.36 16.65 -5.28
N GLY A 57 9.92 16.32 -6.50
CA GLY A 57 10.73 16.39 -7.73
C GLY A 57 11.89 15.37 -7.85
N ARG A 58 12.04 14.45 -6.88
CA ARG A 58 13.23 13.58 -6.72
C ARG A 58 13.31 12.36 -7.65
N THR A 59 12.56 12.33 -8.76
CA THR A 59 12.48 11.12 -9.61
C THR A 59 12.02 11.41 -11.04
N GLU A 60 12.60 10.69 -11.99
CA GLU A 60 12.26 10.70 -13.43
C GLU A 60 10.96 9.94 -13.75
N ILE A 61 10.37 9.24 -12.78
CA ILE A 61 9.17 8.43 -13.00
C ILE A 61 7.94 9.33 -12.89
N LEU A 62 7.19 9.43 -13.99
CA LEU A 62 5.97 10.23 -14.09
C LEU A 62 4.75 9.46 -13.56
N ALA A 63 4.66 8.17 -13.90
CA ALA A 63 3.55 7.31 -13.54
C ALA A 63 4.01 5.85 -13.45
N HIS A 64 3.20 4.98 -12.88
CA HIS A 64 3.35 3.52 -12.97
C HIS A 64 2.16 2.92 -13.69
N HIS A 65 2.41 1.87 -14.47
CA HIS A 65 1.44 1.19 -15.31
C HIS A 65 1.31 -0.28 -14.87
N ILE A 66 0.26 -0.59 -14.12
CA ILE A 66 -0.12 -1.97 -13.75
C ILE A 66 -0.87 -2.60 -14.93
N ILE A 67 -0.59 -3.87 -15.20
CA ILE A 67 -1.35 -4.73 -16.11
C ILE A 67 -1.76 -5.98 -15.33
N GLN A 68 -3.06 -6.25 -15.23
CA GLN A 68 -3.67 -7.43 -14.60
C GLN A 68 -4.40 -8.24 -15.68
N SER A 69 -3.95 -9.44 -15.99
CA SER A 69 -4.52 -10.32 -17.02
C SER A 69 -5.23 -11.52 -16.38
N PHE A 70 -6.38 -11.92 -16.93
CA PHE A 70 -7.17 -13.09 -16.49
C PHE A 70 -7.04 -14.24 -17.51
N ALA A 71 -7.59 -15.44 -17.24
CA ALA A 71 -7.70 -16.45 -18.30
C ALA A 71 -8.81 -16.10 -19.31
N PRO A 72 -8.74 -16.65 -20.54
CA PRO A 72 -9.88 -16.67 -21.46
C PRO A 72 -11.14 -17.22 -20.77
N ASN A 73 -12.27 -16.53 -20.96
CA ASN A 73 -13.59 -16.90 -20.43
C ASN A 73 -13.73 -17.00 -18.90
N GLU A 74 -12.76 -16.50 -18.12
CA GLU A 74 -12.74 -16.59 -16.64
C GLU A 74 -13.45 -15.42 -15.94
N VAL A 75 -13.58 -14.27 -16.61
CA VAL A 75 -14.27 -13.06 -16.12
C VAL A 75 -15.05 -12.38 -17.24
N THR A 76 -16.02 -11.53 -16.90
CA THR A 76 -16.63 -10.57 -17.85
C THR A 76 -15.88 -9.22 -17.84
N PRO A 77 -16.05 -8.34 -18.84
CA PRO A 77 -15.45 -7.00 -18.82
C PRO A 77 -15.90 -6.16 -17.62
N GLU A 78 -17.15 -6.30 -17.17
CA GLU A 78 -17.68 -5.65 -15.97
C GLU A 78 -16.99 -6.16 -14.70
N GLN A 79 -16.82 -7.49 -14.57
CA GLN A 79 -16.16 -8.10 -13.42
C GLN A 79 -14.66 -7.75 -13.39
N ALA A 80 -14.00 -7.72 -14.56
CA ALA A 80 -12.63 -7.26 -14.69
C ALA A 80 -12.46 -5.79 -14.27
N LEU A 81 -13.41 -4.91 -14.62
CA LEU A 81 -13.41 -3.52 -14.16
C LEU A 81 -13.53 -3.45 -12.64
N GLN A 82 -14.51 -4.14 -12.04
CA GLN A 82 -14.73 -4.16 -10.59
C GLN A 82 -13.50 -4.67 -9.82
N ILE A 83 -12.82 -5.71 -10.33
CA ILE A 83 -11.58 -6.25 -9.74
C ILE A 83 -10.43 -5.24 -9.88
N GLY A 84 -10.36 -4.50 -11.00
CA GLY A 84 -9.41 -3.42 -11.19
C GLY A 84 -9.63 -2.24 -10.23
N GLU A 85 -10.90 -1.86 -9.99
CA GLU A 85 -11.26 -0.86 -8.97
C GLU A 85 -10.88 -1.33 -7.57
N GLU A 86 -11.17 -2.59 -7.23
CA GLU A 86 -10.86 -3.15 -5.91
C GLU A 86 -9.34 -3.27 -5.68
N LEU A 87 -8.58 -3.64 -6.72
CA LEU A 87 -7.12 -3.63 -6.70
C LEU A 87 -6.58 -2.21 -6.45
N CYS A 88 -7.14 -1.19 -7.11
CA CYS A 88 -6.81 0.21 -6.84
C CYS A 88 -7.17 0.64 -5.40
N ASP A 89 -8.37 0.31 -4.92
CA ASP A 89 -8.84 0.64 -3.57
C ASP A 89 -7.91 0.03 -2.49
N ARG A 90 -7.51 -1.25 -2.64
CA ARG A 90 -6.65 -1.95 -1.67
C ARG A 90 -5.16 -1.54 -1.79
N PHE A 91 -4.64 -1.35 -3.00
CA PHE A 91 -3.21 -1.09 -3.25
C PHE A 91 -2.83 0.39 -3.20
N LEU A 92 -3.63 1.27 -3.81
CA LEU A 92 -3.37 2.71 -3.87
C LEU A 92 -4.02 3.50 -2.72
N GLN A 93 -5.02 2.91 -2.06
CA GLN A 93 -5.62 3.40 -0.80
C GLN A 93 -6.14 4.85 -0.88
N GLY A 94 -6.55 5.28 -2.09
CA GLY A 94 -6.97 6.65 -2.38
C GLY A 94 -5.85 7.71 -2.40
N ASN A 95 -4.59 7.34 -2.12
CA ASN A 95 -3.45 8.25 -2.04
C ASN A 95 -2.90 8.70 -3.40
N TYR A 96 -3.28 8.01 -4.49
CA TYR A 96 -2.71 8.22 -5.83
C TYR A 96 -3.81 8.35 -6.88
N GLN A 97 -3.69 9.34 -7.77
CA GLN A 97 -4.55 9.48 -8.95
C GLN A 97 -4.34 8.30 -9.90
N TYR A 98 -5.39 7.75 -10.51
CA TYR A 98 -5.27 6.67 -11.48
C TYR A 98 -6.30 6.73 -12.62
N VAL A 99 -5.97 6.08 -13.73
CA VAL A 99 -6.91 5.74 -14.83
C VAL A 99 -6.85 4.23 -15.05
N LEU A 100 -8.01 3.58 -14.97
CA LEU A 100 -8.23 2.16 -15.17
C LEU A 100 -8.95 1.95 -16.52
N ALA A 101 -8.52 0.96 -17.30
CA ALA A 101 -9.16 0.58 -18.54
C ALA A 101 -9.11 -0.95 -18.77
N VAL A 102 -10.24 -1.57 -19.11
CA VAL A 102 -10.32 -2.99 -19.48
C VAL A 102 -10.14 -3.14 -20.99
N HIS A 103 -9.19 -3.97 -21.43
CA HIS A 103 -8.92 -4.27 -22.83
C HIS A 103 -9.49 -5.63 -23.22
N ASN A 104 -10.19 -5.65 -24.37
CA ASN A 104 -10.80 -6.82 -25.00
C ASN A 104 -10.31 -6.99 -26.46
N ASP A 105 -9.06 -6.62 -26.73
CA ASP A 105 -8.41 -6.69 -28.05
C ASP A 105 -7.58 -7.98 -28.26
N ARG A 106 -7.74 -8.97 -27.36
CA ARG A 106 -6.99 -10.23 -27.31
C ARG A 106 -7.88 -11.37 -26.82
N ASP A 107 -7.39 -12.60 -26.93
CA ASP A 107 -8.04 -13.84 -26.48
C ASP A 107 -8.33 -13.90 -24.96
N HIS A 108 -7.87 -12.92 -24.19
CA HIS A 108 -8.12 -12.78 -22.76
C HIS A 108 -8.30 -11.32 -22.36
N LEU A 109 -9.22 -11.09 -21.42
CA LEU A 109 -9.43 -9.79 -20.80
C LEU A 109 -8.25 -9.42 -19.91
N HIS A 110 -7.91 -8.13 -19.93
CA HIS A 110 -6.85 -7.58 -19.07
C HIS A 110 -7.09 -6.11 -18.74
N CYS A 111 -6.84 -5.74 -17.49
CA CYS A 111 -6.98 -4.39 -16.97
C CYS A 111 -5.63 -3.67 -17.00
N HIS A 112 -5.61 -2.47 -17.55
CA HIS A 112 -4.50 -1.53 -17.49
C HIS A 112 -4.83 -0.43 -16.48
N ILE A 113 -3.98 -0.22 -15.48
CA ILE A 113 -4.12 0.88 -14.51
C ILE A 113 -2.87 1.75 -14.59
N ILE A 114 -3.00 3.00 -15.01
CA ILE A 114 -1.93 3.99 -14.96
C ILE A 114 -2.18 4.92 -13.78
N PHE A 115 -1.28 4.91 -12.79
CA PHE A 115 -1.38 5.77 -11.60
C PHE A 115 -0.20 6.73 -11.49
N ASN A 116 -0.46 7.93 -10.96
CA ASN A 116 0.55 8.97 -10.80
C ASN A 116 1.64 8.50 -9.81
N ASN A 117 2.91 8.73 -10.11
CA ASN A 117 3.99 8.36 -9.19
C ASN A 117 4.12 9.34 -7.99
N THR A 118 3.39 10.46 -7.94
CA THR A 118 3.33 11.33 -6.75
C THR A 118 2.05 11.14 -5.94
N ASN A 119 2.19 11.03 -4.62
CA ASN A 119 1.12 10.95 -3.63
C ASN A 119 0.38 12.30 -3.53
N LEU A 120 -0.95 12.26 -3.52
CA LEU A 120 -1.85 13.41 -3.49
C LEU A 120 -1.65 14.34 -2.28
N TYR A 121 -1.26 13.78 -1.13
CA TYR A 121 -1.35 14.47 0.16
C TYR A 121 -0.01 14.99 0.68
N ASN A 122 1.05 14.20 0.55
CA ASN A 122 2.36 14.51 1.12
C ASN A 122 3.43 14.87 0.07
N GLY A 123 3.10 14.77 -1.23
CA GLY A 123 4.03 15.10 -2.33
C GLY A 123 5.25 14.18 -2.43
N LEU A 124 5.30 13.10 -1.65
CA LEU A 124 6.30 12.05 -1.81
C LEU A 124 5.98 11.23 -3.07
N SER A 125 6.98 10.53 -3.59
CA SER A 125 6.75 9.63 -4.72
C SER A 125 6.49 8.20 -4.24
N PHE A 126 5.66 7.44 -4.96
CA PHE A 126 5.44 6.01 -4.72
C PHE A 126 6.77 5.23 -4.69
N THR A 127 7.72 5.63 -5.54
CA THR A 127 9.08 5.09 -5.55
C THR A 127 9.86 5.37 -4.26
N TYR A 128 9.57 6.49 -3.58
CA TYR A 128 10.18 6.82 -2.28
C TYR A 128 9.41 6.19 -1.10
N GLU A 129 8.08 6.23 -1.10
CA GLU A 129 7.27 5.67 0.00
C GLU A 129 7.30 4.13 0.04
N HIS A 130 7.06 3.49 -1.11
CA HIS A 130 6.79 2.04 -1.21
C HIS A 130 7.91 1.26 -1.93
N ASN A 131 9.02 1.89 -2.32
CA ASN A 131 10.10 1.25 -3.10
C ASN A 131 11.53 1.65 -2.66
N GLN A 132 11.70 2.11 -1.41
CA GLN A 132 13.02 2.49 -0.87
C GLN A 132 13.91 1.27 -0.54
N GLY A 133 15.08 1.19 -1.19
CA GLY A 133 16.18 0.28 -0.81
C GLY A 133 16.38 -0.93 -1.74
N LYS A 134 16.93 -2.04 -1.21
CA LYS A 134 17.01 -3.35 -1.88
C LYS A 134 15.63 -4.06 -1.93
N VAL A 135 14.56 -3.28 -2.10
CA VAL A 135 13.19 -3.59 -1.66
C VAL A 135 12.21 -3.56 -2.83
N LYS A 136 12.73 -3.61 -4.07
CA LYS A 136 11.94 -3.69 -5.31
C LYS A 136 10.91 -4.81 -5.30
N ASP A 137 11.16 -5.86 -4.52
CA ASP A 137 10.28 -7.02 -4.41
C ASP A 137 9.07 -6.79 -3.47
N ARG A 138 9.05 -5.78 -2.57
CA ARG A 138 7.96 -5.66 -1.57
C ARG A 138 6.66 -5.09 -2.14
N SER A 139 6.67 -3.89 -2.72
CA SER A 139 5.45 -3.33 -3.33
C SER A 139 4.96 -4.17 -4.51
N TRP A 140 5.86 -4.89 -5.17
CA TRP A 140 5.55 -5.90 -6.18
C TRP A 140 4.92 -7.18 -5.62
N ALA A 141 5.46 -7.73 -4.52
CA ALA A 141 4.87 -8.88 -3.84
C ALA A 141 3.50 -8.50 -3.28
N GLN A 142 3.37 -7.35 -2.62
CA GLN A 142 2.11 -6.83 -2.09
C GLN A 142 1.07 -6.60 -3.20
N LEU A 143 1.46 -6.05 -4.36
CA LEU A 143 0.55 -5.91 -5.50
C LEU A 143 0.03 -7.27 -5.99
N ARG A 144 0.91 -8.29 -6.03
CA ARG A 144 0.53 -9.64 -6.42
C ARG A 144 -0.31 -10.33 -5.34
N GLU A 145 0.05 -10.21 -4.08
CA GLU A 145 -0.66 -10.77 -2.93
C GLU A 145 -2.10 -10.24 -2.87
N ILE A 146 -2.29 -8.92 -2.97
CA ILE A 146 -3.62 -8.29 -3.05
C ILE A 146 -4.39 -8.72 -4.30
N SER A 147 -3.73 -8.80 -5.46
CA SER A 147 -4.36 -9.27 -6.72
C SER A 147 -4.81 -10.73 -6.61
N ASP A 148 -3.96 -11.59 -6.02
CA ASP A 148 -4.19 -13.01 -5.80
C ASP A 148 -5.24 -13.26 -4.71
N GLU A 149 -5.38 -12.39 -3.71
CA GLU A 149 -6.47 -12.38 -2.72
C GLU A 149 -7.81 -12.03 -3.38
N ILE A 150 -7.89 -10.89 -4.08
CA ILE A 150 -9.12 -10.47 -4.78
C ILE A 150 -9.54 -11.54 -5.79
N CYS A 151 -8.60 -12.11 -6.55
CA CYS A 151 -8.93 -13.19 -7.49
C CYS A 151 -9.52 -14.42 -6.77
N LYS A 152 -8.98 -14.84 -5.62
CA LYS A 152 -9.56 -15.95 -4.83
C LYS A 152 -10.96 -15.61 -4.30
N GLU A 153 -11.16 -14.40 -3.79
CA GLU A 153 -12.46 -13.92 -3.29
C GLU A 153 -13.53 -13.91 -4.39
N HIS A 154 -13.14 -13.57 -5.62
CA HIS A 154 -14.00 -13.58 -6.81
C HIS A 154 -14.03 -14.94 -7.55
N GLY A 155 -13.42 -16.01 -7.00
CA GLY A 155 -13.46 -17.37 -7.55
C GLY A 155 -12.56 -17.64 -8.76
N ILE A 156 -11.63 -16.75 -9.07
CA ILE A 156 -10.73 -16.75 -10.23
C ILE A 156 -9.47 -17.56 -9.95
N SER A 157 -8.97 -18.33 -10.93
CA SER A 157 -7.75 -19.11 -10.73
C SER A 157 -6.51 -18.23 -10.60
N VAL A 158 -5.59 -18.60 -9.70
CA VAL A 158 -4.39 -17.83 -9.35
C VAL A 158 -3.13 -18.67 -9.61
N ILE A 159 -2.01 -18.02 -9.92
CA ILE A 159 -0.72 -18.70 -10.12
C ILE A 159 -0.12 -19.07 -8.76
N GLU A 160 -0.14 -20.36 -8.41
CA GLU A 160 0.55 -20.86 -7.22
C GLU A 160 2.07 -20.59 -7.27
N SER A 161 2.63 -20.10 -6.15
CA SER A 161 4.06 -19.77 -6.02
C SER A 161 4.95 -21.01 -5.95
N LYS A 162 5.25 -21.61 -7.10
CA LYS A 162 6.11 -22.81 -7.22
C LYS A 162 7.60 -22.45 -7.29
N GLY A 163 8.09 -21.79 -6.24
CA GLY A 163 9.50 -21.59 -5.95
C GLY A 163 10.23 -20.54 -6.80
N LYS A 164 11.56 -20.72 -6.94
CA LYS A 164 12.44 -19.83 -7.72
C LYS A 164 12.09 -19.92 -9.21
N GLY A 165 11.38 -18.91 -9.72
CA GLY A 165 10.87 -18.90 -11.10
C GLY A 165 11.94 -19.13 -12.17
N VAL A 166 11.66 -20.05 -13.09
CA VAL A 166 12.51 -20.40 -14.23
C VAL A 166 12.54 -19.24 -15.23
N SER A 167 13.74 -18.85 -15.71
CA SER A 167 13.87 -17.79 -16.71
C SER A 167 13.23 -18.21 -18.05
N HIS A 168 12.72 -17.24 -18.84
CA HIS A 168 12.05 -17.54 -20.12
C HIS A 168 12.87 -18.46 -21.02
N PHE A 169 14.15 -18.11 -21.24
CA PHE A 169 15.10 -18.92 -22.02
C PHE A 169 15.30 -20.34 -21.47
N GLU A 170 15.35 -20.51 -20.14
CA GLU A 170 15.48 -21.83 -19.51
C GLU A 170 14.19 -22.65 -19.67
N ARG A 171 13.02 -22.01 -19.61
CA ARG A 171 11.72 -22.63 -19.90
C ARG A 171 11.59 -23.02 -21.38
N ASP A 172 12.06 -22.19 -22.31
CA ASP A 172 12.07 -22.51 -23.74
C ASP A 172 12.98 -23.71 -24.02
N MET A 173 14.16 -23.76 -23.39
CA MET A 173 15.08 -24.91 -23.48
C MET A 173 14.51 -26.16 -22.81
N GLN A 174 13.70 -26.05 -21.76
CA GLN A 174 12.96 -27.17 -21.18
C GLN A 174 11.90 -27.71 -22.13
N ILE A 175 11.06 -26.84 -22.71
CA ILE A 175 10.02 -27.22 -23.68
C ILE A 175 10.64 -27.86 -24.93
N GLN A 176 11.83 -27.41 -25.36
CA GLN A 176 12.58 -28.00 -26.47
C GLN A 176 13.40 -29.26 -26.11
N GLY A 177 13.40 -29.72 -24.85
CA GLY A 177 14.22 -30.86 -24.40
C GLY A 177 15.74 -30.62 -24.39
N LYS A 178 16.18 -29.36 -24.55
CA LYS A 178 17.59 -28.94 -24.68
C LYS A 178 18.17 -28.38 -23.38
N SER A 179 17.42 -28.37 -22.28
CA SER A 179 17.90 -27.89 -20.99
C SER A 179 19.01 -28.78 -20.44
N TRP A 180 20.25 -28.34 -20.62
CA TRP A 180 21.44 -28.97 -20.04
C TRP A 180 21.39 -29.01 -18.50
N LYS A 181 20.65 -28.09 -17.86
CA LYS A 181 20.40 -28.12 -16.41
C LYS A 181 19.58 -29.34 -16.02
N ASP A 182 18.54 -29.67 -16.77
CA ASP A 182 17.64 -30.77 -16.42
C ASP A 182 18.25 -32.13 -16.76
N LYS A 183 19.04 -32.23 -17.85
CA LYS A 183 19.96 -33.36 -18.07
C LYS A 183 20.89 -33.58 -16.86
N LEU A 184 21.48 -32.50 -16.35
CA LEU A 184 22.42 -32.54 -15.23
C LEU A 184 21.73 -32.87 -13.90
N ARG A 185 20.54 -32.32 -13.63
CA ARG A 185 19.67 -32.71 -12.50
C ARG A 185 19.37 -34.21 -12.52
N ALA A 186 18.91 -34.73 -13.66
CA ALA A 186 18.57 -36.14 -13.83
C ALA A 186 19.79 -37.06 -13.60
N LYS A 187 20.92 -36.78 -14.26
CA LYS A 187 22.16 -37.55 -14.05
C LYS A 187 22.68 -37.49 -12.61
N ILE A 188 22.61 -36.33 -11.94
CA ILE A 188 23.04 -36.22 -10.54
C ILE A 188 22.12 -37.03 -9.62
N ALA A 189 20.80 -37.02 -9.84
CA ALA A 189 19.86 -37.83 -9.07
C ALA A 189 20.07 -39.34 -9.28
N GLU A 190 20.32 -39.76 -10.53
CA GLU A 190 20.67 -41.14 -10.89
C GLU A 190 21.96 -41.58 -10.18
N VAL A 191 23.05 -40.80 -10.30
CA VAL A 191 24.32 -41.09 -9.64
C VAL A 191 24.16 -41.14 -8.12
N ALA A 192 23.43 -40.21 -7.51
CA ALA A 192 23.17 -40.18 -6.07
C ALA A 192 22.38 -41.41 -5.58
N PHE A 193 21.47 -41.95 -6.39
CA PHE A 193 20.69 -43.15 -6.05
C PHE A 193 21.56 -44.42 -5.94
N TYR A 194 22.58 -44.54 -6.79
CA TYR A 194 23.54 -45.66 -6.77
C TYR A 194 24.75 -45.43 -5.84
N SER A 195 24.84 -44.26 -5.20
CA SER A 195 25.99 -43.91 -4.35
C SER A 195 25.85 -44.44 -2.92
N LYS A 196 26.97 -44.87 -2.34
CA LYS A 196 27.08 -45.37 -0.96
C LYS A 196 27.55 -44.32 0.04
N SER A 197 28.31 -43.33 -0.42
CA SER A 197 28.78 -42.20 0.37
C SER A 197 28.87 -40.95 -0.52
N PHE A 198 29.08 -39.77 0.08
CA PHE A 198 29.32 -38.55 -0.69
C PHE A 198 30.65 -38.59 -1.48
N GLU A 199 31.62 -39.40 -1.06
CA GLU A 199 32.90 -39.59 -1.75
C GLU A 199 32.75 -40.54 -2.95
N ASP A 200 32.07 -41.66 -2.76
CA ASP A 200 31.66 -42.59 -3.83
C ASP A 200 30.77 -41.90 -4.87
N PHE A 201 29.91 -40.97 -4.46
CA PHE A 201 29.15 -40.08 -5.36
C PHE A 201 30.05 -39.22 -6.25
N LEU A 202 31.08 -38.57 -5.69
CA LEU A 202 32.00 -37.73 -6.47
C LEU A 202 32.83 -38.56 -7.46
N GLN A 203 33.23 -39.78 -7.08
CA GLN A 203 33.87 -40.73 -8.00
C GLN A 203 32.91 -41.11 -9.14
N ARG A 204 31.70 -41.59 -8.82
CA ARG A 204 30.67 -41.98 -9.80
C ARG A 204 30.25 -40.84 -10.73
N CYS A 205 30.25 -39.59 -10.25
CA CYS A 205 30.04 -38.42 -11.12
C CYS A 205 31.03 -38.43 -12.29
N THR A 206 32.31 -38.67 -12.02
CA THR A 206 33.36 -38.71 -13.05
C THR A 206 33.14 -39.88 -14.00
N GLU A 207 32.81 -41.06 -13.48
CA GLU A 207 32.50 -42.28 -14.26
C GLU A 207 31.29 -42.07 -15.20
N CYS A 208 30.26 -41.34 -14.76
CA CYS A 208 29.05 -41.04 -15.55
C CYS A 208 29.16 -39.80 -16.47
N GLY A 209 30.36 -39.23 -16.64
CA GLY A 209 30.63 -38.08 -17.51
C GLY A 209 30.19 -36.73 -16.93
N ILE A 210 30.27 -36.58 -15.61
CA ILE A 210 30.02 -35.34 -14.87
C ILE A 210 31.32 -34.90 -14.19
N GLU A 211 31.99 -33.91 -14.77
CA GLU A 211 33.09 -33.23 -14.09
C GLU A 211 32.55 -32.43 -12.91
N TYR A 212 33.24 -32.51 -11.76
CA TYR A 212 32.91 -31.74 -10.57
C TYR A 212 34.08 -30.89 -10.09
N VAL A 213 33.77 -29.82 -9.36
CA VAL A 213 34.76 -29.06 -8.57
C VAL A 213 34.21 -28.90 -7.16
N TYR A 214 34.76 -29.67 -6.23
CA TYR A 214 34.45 -29.60 -4.80
C TYR A 214 35.56 -28.86 -4.05
N LYS A 215 35.21 -27.78 -3.34
CA LYS A 215 36.11 -26.95 -2.52
C LYS A 215 35.34 -26.41 -1.30
N PRO A 216 35.24 -27.18 -0.20
CA PRO A 216 34.32 -26.87 0.92
C PRO A 216 34.61 -25.54 1.65
N GLN A 217 35.83 -25.00 1.54
CA GLN A 217 36.23 -23.71 2.11
C GLN A 217 35.69 -22.51 1.33
N ASN A 218 35.17 -22.70 0.11
CA ASN A 218 34.65 -21.62 -0.73
C ASN A 218 33.15 -21.38 -0.53
N LYS A 219 32.71 -20.13 -0.72
CA LYS A 219 31.28 -19.74 -0.74
C LYS A 219 30.43 -20.54 -1.75
N VAL A 220 31.05 -21.04 -2.82
CA VAL A 220 30.45 -22.00 -3.75
C VAL A 220 31.20 -23.32 -3.60
N LYS A 221 30.68 -24.20 -2.75
CA LYS A 221 31.36 -25.44 -2.34
C LYS A 221 31.45 -26.49 -3.44
N LEU A 222 30.43 -26.59 -4.29
CA LEU A 222 30.31 -27.63 -5.32
C LEU A 222 29.83 -27.03 -6.64
N LYS A 223 30.44 -27.49 -7.74
CA LYS A 223 30.06 -27.17 -9.11
C LYS A 223 30.13 -28.43 -9.97
N PHE A 224 29.32 -28.49 -11.02
CA PHE A 224 29.22 -29.62 -11.96
C PHE A 224 29.26 -29.17 -13.42
N ARG A 225 29.66 -30.06 -14.33
CA ARG A 225 29.68 -29.86 -15.78
C ARG A 225 29.48 -31.21 -16.50
N LEU A 226 28.64 -31.25 -17.54
CA LEU A 226 28.53 -32.40 -18.43
C LEU A 226 29.72 -32.40 -19.40
N SER A 227 30.50 -33.48 -19.39
CA SER A 227 31.58 -33.67 -20.36
C SER A 227 31.00 -34.01 -21.75
N GLY A 228 31.71 -33.62 -22.81
CA GLY A 228 31.32 -33.91 -24.21
C GLY A 228 30.28 -32.97 -24.82
N GLU A 229 29.22 -32.57 -24.11
CA GLU A 229 28.11 -31.76 -24.68
C GLU A 229 28.41 -30.24 -24.78
N GLY A 230 29.64 -29.84 -25.10
CA GLY A 230 30.00 -28.44 -25.41
C GLY A 230 29.88 -27.42 -24.26
N GLN A 231 29.57 -27.84 -23.03
CA GLN A 231 29.37 -26.93 -21.90
C GLN A 231 30.68 -26.25 -21.47
N GLN A 232 30.85 -24.96 -21.84
CA GLN A 232 32.07 -24.20 -21.56
C GLN A 232 32.27 -23.79 -20.10
N LYS A 233 31.21 -23.74 -19.28
CA LYS A 233 31.25 -23.21 -17.91
C LYS A 233 30.65 -24.18 -16.90
N PHE A 234 31.35 -24.38 -15.79
CA PHE A 234 30.86 -25.12 -14.62
C PHE A 234 29.64 -24.43 -14.00
N THR A 235 28.60 -25.22 -13.72
CA THR A 235 27.36 -24.77 -13.07
C THR A 235 27.45 -24.98 -11.57
N ARG A 236 26.96 -24.02 -10.79
CA ARG A 236 26.97 -24.12 -9.32
C ARG A 236 25.87 -25.06 -8.85
N ALA A 237 26.15 -25.89 -7.84
CA ALA A 237 25.14 -26.72 -7.18
C ALA A 237 23.88 -25.90 -6.80
N ASP A 238 24.10 -24.75 -6.17
CA ASP A 238 23.06 -23.79 -5.74
C ASP A 238 22.20 -23.18 -6.88
N THR A 239 22.56 -23.39 -8.16
CA THR A 239 21.77 -22.97 -9.33
C THR A 239 21.01 -24.10 -10.02
N LEU A 240 21.19 -25.34 -9.56
CA LEU A 240 20.38 -26.50 -9.96
C LEU A 240 19.18 -26.64 -9.01
N GLY A 241 19.42 -26.45 -7.72
CA GLY A 241 18.43 -26.45 -6.65
C GLY A 241 19.10 -26.46 -5.28
N ASP A 242 18.36 -26.23 -4.21
CA ASP A 242 18.91 -26.23 -2.85
C ASP A 242 19.19 -27.68 -2.38
N GLU A 243 18.45 -28.64 -2.92
CA GLU A 243 18.61 -30.08 -2.81
C GLU A 243 19.89 -30.62 -3.48
N TYR A 244 20.47 -29.90 -4.44
CA TYR A 244 21.72 -30.26 -5.12
C TYR A 244 22.99 -29.74 -4.42
N THR A 245 22.85 -29.09 -3.26
CA THR A 245 24.00 -28.68 -2.43
C THR A 245 24.79 -29.88 -1.89
N ALA A 246 26.07 -29.70 -1.55
CA ALA A 246 26.92 -30.81 -1.09
C ALA A 246 26.35 -31.46 0.20
N GLU A 247 25.82 -30.62 1.08
CA GLU A 247 25.14 -31.00 2.31
C GLU A 247 23.88 -31.83 2.04
N LYS A 248 23.00 -31.36 1.15
CA LYS A 248 21.75 -32.07 0.84
C LYS A 248 21.94 -33.32 -0.01
N LEU A 249 22.95 -33.38 -0.88
CA LEU A 249 23.36 -34.61 -1.55
C LEU A 249 23.90 -35.63 -0.54
N ALA A 250 24.74 -35.22 0.41
CA ALA A 250 25.24 -36.11 1.47
C ALA A 250 24.12 -36.63 2.38
N GLU A 251 23.17 -35.77 2.79
CA GLU A 251 21.96 -36.17 3.52
C GLU A 251 21.11 -37.16 2.71
N SER A 252 20.85 -36.87 1.44
CA SER A 252 20.04 -37.68 0.54
C SER A 252 20.64 -39.08 0.34
N ILE A 253 21.94 -39.17 0.05
CA ILE A 253 22.67 -40.45 -0.06
C ILE A 253 22.54 -41.26 1.24
N GLN A 254 22.69 -40.63 2.42
CA GLN A 254 22.48 -41.32 3.69
C GLN A 254 21.04 -41.80 3.90
N GLN A 255 20.03 -41.05 3.45
CA GLN A 255 18.62 -41.46 3.53
C GLN A 255 18.33 -42.62 2.57
N ILE A 256 18.85 -42.58 1.34
CA ILE A 256 18.74 -43.65 0.35
C ILE A 256 19.40 -44.93 0.86
N GLN A 257 20.62 -44.86 1.40
CA GLN A 257 21.30 -46.01 2.00
C GLN A 257 20.55 -46.58 3.22
N LYS A 258 19.98 -45.72 4.09
CA LYS A 258 19.11 -46.17 5.20
C LYS A 258 17.85 -46.88 4.69
N ALA A 259 17.20 -46.36 3.65
CA ALA A 259 16.03 -46.98 3.04
C ALA A 259 16.36 -48.33 2.38
N GLN A 260 17.48 -48.42 1.64
CA GLN A 260 17.98 -49.66 1.04
C GLN A 260 18.25 -50.72 2.12
N ALA A 261 18.96 -50.38 3.20
CA ALA A 261 19.24 -51.31 4.31
C ALA A 261 17.99 -51.71 5.11
N ILE A 262 16.94 -50.89 5.14
CA ILE A 262 15.63 -51.27 5.72
C ILE A 262 14.89 -52.24 4.80
N MET A 263 14.89 -51.99 3.49
CA MET A 263 14.26 -52.90 2.51
C MET A 263 14.97 -54.26 2.44
N GLU A 264 16.30 -54.29 2.56
CA GLU A 264 17.10 -55.51 2.65
C GLU A 264 16.74 -56.32 3.91
N LYS A 265 16.69 -55.68 5.09
CA LYS A 265 16.23 -56.35 6.33
C LYS A 265 14.77 -56.80 6.30
N LEU A 266 13.93 -56.22 5.43
CA LEU A 266 12.56 -56.64 5.19
C LEU A 266 12.45 -57.79 4.17
N SER A 267 13.40 -57.92 3.24
CA SER A 267 13.46 -59.06 2.31
C SER A 267 14.13 -60.29 2.96
N GLU A 268 15.17 -60.10 3.76
CA GLU A 268 15.76 -61.14 4.61
C GLU A 268 14.72 -61.76 5.55
N LYS A 269 13.92 -60.93 6.22
CA LYS A 269 12.81 -61.38 7.09
C LYS A 269 11.71 -62.15 6.35
N LYS A 270 11.63 -62.06 5.03
CA LYS A 270 10.70 -62.85 4.20
C LYS A 270 11.28 -64.18 3.71
N ASN A 271 12.58 -64.45 3.90
CA ASN A 271 13.23 -65.63 3.32
C ASN A 271 14.28 -66.27 4.25
N PRO A 272 13.86 -66.86 5.40
CA PRO A 272 14.78 -67.47 6.36
C PRO A 272 15.46 -68.72 5.79
N LYS A 273 16.81 -68.72 5.73
CA LYS A 273 17.58 -69.93 5.39
C LYS A 273 17.33 -71.04 6.41
N LYS A 274 16.99 -72.22 5.87
CA LYS A 274 16.67 -73.45 6.63
C LYS A 274 17.88 -73.91 7.48
N PRO A 275 17.74 -74.08 8.81
CA PRO A 275 18.81 -74.58 9.66
C PRO A 275 18.99 -76.11 9.56
N ALA A 276 20.16 -76.59 10.02
CA ALA A 276 20.45 -78.00 10.23
C ALA A 276 19.67 -78.58 11.45
N PRO A 277 19.55 -79.91 11.61
CA PRO A 277 18.38 -80.48 12.27
C PRO A 277 18.40 -80.58 13.81
N VAL A 278 17.27 -80.13 14.38
CA VAL A 278 16.47 -80.81 15.42
C VAL A 278 17.03 -80.94 16.84
N THR A 279 16.30 -80.34 17.78
CA THR A 279 15.84 -81.06 18.99
C THR A 279 14.40 -80.64 19.32
N VAL A 280 13.51 -81.62 19.52
CA VAL A 280 12.11 -81.50 19.99
C VAL A 280 12.13 -81.99 21.46
N THR A 281 11.32 -81.57 22.44
CA THR A 281 9.92 -81.08 22.56
C THR A 281 9.84 -80.00 23.68
N LYS A 282 8.75 -79.26 23.98
CA LYS A 282 7.33 -79.67 24.17
C LYS A 282 6.37 -78.46 24.37
N THR A 283 5.13 -78.58 23.88
CA THR A 283 3.86 -77.84 24.22
C THR A 283 3.78 -76.29 24.23
N GLU A 284 3.01 -75.73 23.27
CA GLU A 284 1.65 -75.09 23.41
C GLU A 284 1.14 -74.54 24.77
N PRO A 285 0.07 -73.67 24.79
CA PRO A 285 -0.85 -73.24 23.70
C PRO A 285 -0.82 -71.68 23.48
N THR A 286 -1.82 -70.85 23.06
CA THR A 286 -3.30 -70.92 22.89
C THR A 286 -3.84 -69.83 21.92
N ALA A 287 -5.17 -69.82 21.68
CA ALA A 287 -6.00 -68.81 20.98
C ALA A 287 -5.94 -67.37 21.59
N ALA A 288 -6.23 -66.23 20.92
CA ALA A 288 -7.22 -65.81 19.88
C ALA A 288 -8.48 -65.08 20.50
N PRO A 289 -9.44 -64.48 19.74
CA PRO A 289 -9.49 -63.00 19.67
C PRO A 289 -10.75 -62.25 20.23
N PRO A 290 -11.61 -61.55 19.45
CA PRO A 290 -11.80 -60.08 19.58
C PRO A 290 -13.24 -59.66 19.98
N VAL A 291 -13.59 -58.35 19.91
CA VAL A 291 -14.79 -57.76 19.23
C VAL A 291 -15.15 -56.30 19.65
N THR A 292 -15.38 -55.46 18.64
CA THR A 292 -16.07 -54.12 18.51
C THR A 292 -16.19 -53.06 19.64
N ALA A 293 -15.70 -51.85 19.31
CA ALA A 293 -16.33 -50.51 19.32
C ALA A 293 -17.62 -50.17 20.13
N PRO A 294 -17.69 -48.90 20.61
CA PRO A 294 -18.89 -48.06 20.45
C PRO A 294 -18.61 -46.68 19.80
N THR A 295 -19.67 -45.86 19.65
CA THR A 295 -19.77 -44.70 18.73
C THR A 295 -19.66 -43.31 19.41
N ASN A 296 -19.28 -42.29 18.62
CA ASN A 296 -19.49 -40.84 18.81
C ASN A 296 -19.39 -40.19 20.20
N GLN A 297 -18.40 -39.31 20.35
CA GLN A 297 -18.53 -38.03 21.05
C GLN A 297 -17.45 -37.04 20.57
N THR A 298 -17.79 -35.76 20.45
CA THR A 298 -16.90 -34.71 19.91
C THR A 298 -16.43 -33.76 21.02
N PRO A 299 -15.13 -33.72 21.36
CA PRO A 299 -14.55 -32.68 22.23
C PRO A 299 -14.16 -31.41 21.44
N PRO A 300 -13.96 -30.26 22.11
CA PRO A 300 -14.04 -28.95 21.46
C PRO A 300 -12.73 -28.37 20.91
N THR A 301 -12.87 -27.47 19.93
CA THR A 301 -11.82 -26.60 19.39
C THR A 301 -11.27 -25.64 20.47
N PRO A 302 -9.94 -25.45 20.57
CA PRO A 302 -9.37 -24.49 21.51
C PRO A 302 -9.59 -23.04 21.04
N THR A 303 -10.19 -22.22 21.90
CA THR A 303 -10.44 -20.80 21.64
C THR A 303 -9.19 -19.95 21.84
N ALA A 304 -8.69 -19.30 20.79
CA ALA A 304 -7.66 -18.26 20.89
C ALA A 304 -8.31 -16.91 21.30
N PRO A 305 -7.59 -16.01 22.01
CA PRO A 305 -8.21 -14.86 22.66
C PRO A 305 -8.64 -13.77 21.67
N LYS A 306 -9.84 -13.22 21.87
CA LYS A 306 -10.25 -11.95 21.26
C LYS A 306 -9.62 -10.79 22.02
N THR A 307 -8.98 -9.87 21.30
CA THR A 307 -8.60 -8.54 21.81
C THR A 307 -9.64 -7.53 21.37
N ASP A 308 -10.78 -7.48 22.08
CA ASP A 308 -11.89 -6.58 21.76
C ASP A 308 -11.53 -5.12 22.12
N TYR A 309 -10.85 -4.43 21.20
CA TYR A 309 -10.62 -2.98 21.27
C TYR A 309 -11.92 -2.22 20.98
N VAL A 310 -12.81 -2.18 21.96
CA VAL A 310 -14.01 -1.33 21.93
C VAL A 310 -13.57 0.13 22.08
N TYR A 311 -13.60 0.89 20.99
CA TYR A 311 -13.49 2.34 21.05
C TYR A 311 -14.71 2.92 21.77
N LYS A 312 -14.51 3.35 23.02
CA LYS A 312 -15.47 4.19 23.73
C LYS A 312 -15.25 5.65 23.32
N PRO A 313 -16.25 6.36 22.76
CA PRO A 313 -16.18 7.82 22.70
C PRO A 313 -16.20 8.38 24.14
N PRO A 314 -15.57 9.56 24.37
CA PRO A 314 -15.63 10.23 25.67
C PRO A 314 -17.07 10.62 26.00
N THR A 315 -17.42 10.55 27.28
CA THR A 315 -18.73 10.94 27.79
C THR A 315 -18.88 12.46 27.88
N GLU A 316 -20.12 12.97 27.91
CA GLU A 316 -20.37 14.41 28.01
C GLU A 316 -19.72 15.04 29.27
N GLU A 317 -19.73 14.32 30.40
CA GLU A 317 -19.03 14.75 31.63
C GLU A 317 -17.50 14.84 31.49
N GLU A 318 -16.89 14.09 30.56
CA GLU A 318 -15.46 14.18 30.26
C GLU A 318 -15.14 15.33 29.31
N LEU A 319 -16.07 15.69 28.42
CA LEU A 319 -15.94 16.83 27.50
C LEU A 319 -16.14 18.17 28.22
N ASP A 320 -17.15 18.26 29.09
CA ASP A 320 -17.49 19.49 29.84
C ASP A 320 -16.37 19.89 30.82
N ARG A 321 -15.63 18.90 31.37
CA ARG A 321 -14.43 19.12 32.18
C ARG A 321 -13.24 19.72 31.42
N ILE A 322 -13.21 19.64 30.09
CA ILE A 322 -12.09 20.12 29.27
C ILE A 322 -12.39 21.53 28.70
N PHE A 323 -13.66 21.85 28.42
CA PHE A 323 -14.06 23.08 27.72
C PHE A 323 -15.14 23.91 28.43
N GLY A 324 -15.31 23.75 29.75
CA GLY A 324 -16.36 24.40 30.54
C GLY A 324 -16.41 25.94 30.47
N VAL A 325 -17.23 26.47 29.56
CA VAL A 325 -17.75 27.83 29.55
C VAL A 325 -19.24 27.78 29.19
N SER A 326 -20.10 27.87 30.20
CA SER A 326 -21.55 27.85 30.01
C SER A 326 -22.04 29.11 29.30
N VAL A 327 -22.94 28.95 28.32
CA VAL A 327 -23.69 30.07 27.72
C VAL A 327 -25.18 29.83 27.92
N THR A 328 -25.81 30.67 28.74
CA THR A 328 -27.24 30.58 29.06
C THR A 328 -28.11 31.00 27.88
N THR A 329 -29.05 30.13 27.48
CA THR A 329 -30.09 30.45 26.51
C THR A 329 -31.05 31.52 27.00
N THR A 330 -31.40 32.49 26.14
CA THR A 330 -32.61 33.32 26.32
C THR A 330 -33.41 33.37 25.03
N ASN A 331 -34.54 32.67 24.99
CA ASN A 331 -35.51 32.73 23.90
C ASN A 331 -36.40 33.98 24.01
N LYS A 332 -36.68 34.63 22.88
CA LYS A 332 -37.91 35.41 22.67
C LYS A 332 -38.45 35.18 21.27
N PRO A 333 -39.73 34.77 21.09
CA PRO A 333 -40.35 34.67 19.78
C PRO A 333 -40.80 36.06 19.29
N VAL A 334 -40.78 36.26 17.97
CA VAL A 334 -41.43 37.41 17.31
C VAL A 334 -42.38 36.88 16.25
N THR A 335 -43.68 37.05 16.48
CA THR A 335 -44.74 36.61 15.56
C THR A 335 -44.96 37.66 14.48
N ILE A 336 -44.97 37.25 13.20
CA ILE A 336 -45.34 38.11 12.07
C ILE A 336 -46.53 37.46 11.33
N LYS A 337 -47.50 38.29 10.92
CA LYS A 337 -48.74 37.87 10.24
C LYS A 337 -48.52 37.60 8.74
N PRO A 338 -49.40 36.82 8.09
CA PRO A 338 -49.14 36.27 6.75
C PRO A 338 -49.25 37.31 5.63
N ALA A 339 -48.46 37.11 4.58
CA ALA A 339 -48.55 37.77 3.28
C ALA A 339 -48.64 36.71 2.16
N GLU A 340 -49.06 37.13 0.97
CA GLU A 340 -49.64 36.31 -0.10
C GLU A 340 -48.89 35.03 -0.51
N VAL A 341 -49.66 33.97 -0.74
CA VAL A 341 -49.17 32.71 -1.34
C VAL A 341 -48.95 32.90 -2.83
N LYS A 342 -47.70 33.16 -3.25
CA LYS A 342 -47.26 32.75 -4.60
C LYS A 342 -47.18 31.23 -4.66
N ALA A 343 -47.62 30.65 -5.78
CA ALA A 343 -47.49 29.21 -6.02
C ALA A 343 -46.00 28.80 -5.93
N PRO A 344 -45.67 27.67 -5.29
CA PRO A 344 -44.28 27.29 -5.09
C PRO A 344 -43.63 26.90 -6.43
N GLU A 345 -42.56 27.60 -6.77
CA GLU A 345 -41.58 27.12 -7.75
C GLU A 345 -41.11 25.72 -7.31
N LYS A 346 -41.04 24.77 -8.25
CA LYS A 346 -40.53 23.43 -7.96
C LYS A 346 -39.06 23.52 -7.58
N LYS A 347 -38.77 23.54 -6.28
CA LYS A 347 -37.41 23.33 -5.76
C LYS A 347 -36.87 22.02 -6.32
N GLU A 348 -35.80 22.10 -7.09
CA GLU A 348 -35.10 20.94 -7.62
C GLU A 348 -34.46 20.17 -6.45
N ASP A 349 -34.69 18.86 -6.37
CA ASP A 349 -34.12 18.05 -5.30
C ASP A 349 -32.62 17.83 -5.57
N VAL A 350 -31.80 18.62 -4.89
CA VAL A 350 -30.33 18.62 -4.95
C VAL A 350 -29.67 17.29 -4.54
N TRP A 351 -30.47 16.34 -4.03
CA TRP A 351 -30.08 14.97 -3.71
C TRP A 351 -30.76 13.89 -4.58
N ALA A 352 -31.56 14.26 -5.59
CA ALA A 352 -32.40 13.34 -6.38
C ALA A 352 -31.67 12.12 -6.95
N ALA A 353 -30.40 12.28 -7.34
CA ALA A 353 -29.61 11.18 -7.88
C ALA A 353 -29.36 10.06 -6.86
N ILE A 354 -29.33 10.36 -5.55
CA ILE A 354 -29.01 9.44 -4.45
C ILE A 354 -30.23 8.96 -3.64
N ARG A 355 -31.42 9.54 -3.83
CA ARG A 355 -32.68 9.13 -3.14
C ARG A 355 -33.03 7.64 -3.29
N GLY A 356 -32.57 6.99 -4.36
CA GLY A 356 -32.76 5.55 -4.61
C GLY A 356 -31.79 4.62 -3.87
N MET A 357 -30.92 5.17 -3.01
CA MET A 357 -29.92 4.44 -2.25
C MET A 357 -30.48 3.97 -0.90
N GLY A 358 -29.99 2.83 -0.39
CA GLY A 358 -30.26 2.41 1.00
C GLY A 358 -29.79 3.47 1.99
N ASP A 359 -30.60 3.75 3.01
CA ASP A 359 -30.38 4.78 4.05
C ASP A 359 -30.20 6.22 3.53
N ALA A 360 -30.61 6.54 2.29
CA ALA A 360 -30.42 7.85 1.66
C ALA A 360 -30.86 9.04 2.54
N GLU A 361 -32.04 8.97 3.15
CA GLU A 361 -32.55 10.06 4.01
C GLU A 361 -31.68 10.30 5.25
N LYS A 362 -31.10 9.24 5.83
CA LYS A 362 -30.15 9.37 6.96
C LYS A 362 -28.85 9.98 6.48
N ILE A 363 -28.32 9.51 5.35
CA ILE A 363 -27.08 10.01 4.75
C ILE A 363 -27.21 11.51 4.42
N ILE A 364 -28.35 11.91 3.85
CA ILE A 364 -28.66 13.32 3.58
C ILE A 364 -28.71 14.14 4.87
N ALA A 365 -29.41 13.66 5.91
CA ALA A 365 -29.49 14.36 7.19
C ALA A 365 -28.12 14.53 7.89
N ASP A 366 -27.29 13.47 7.90
CA ASP A 366 -25.94 13.53 8.49
C ASP A 366 -24.99 14.46 7.68
N LEU A 367 -25.15 14.52 6.36
CA LEU A 367 -24.40 15.45 5.49
C LEU A 367 -24.85 16.91 5.67
N GLU A 368 -26.16 17.16 5.77
CA GLU A 368 -26.71 18.50 6.01
C GLU A 368 -26.36 19.01 7.42
N ALA A 369 -26.30 18.12 8.43
CA ALA A 369 -25.73 18.42 9.74
C ALA A 369 -24.22 18.76 9.69
N GLY A 370 -23.50 18.23 8.70
CA GLY A 370 -22.13 18.61 8.33
C GLY A 370 -22.00 19.90 7.53
N ASP A 371 -23.09 20.64 7.31
CA ASP A 371 -23.20 21.81 6.42
C ASP A 371 -22.94 21.51 4.93
N ILE A 372 -23.13 20.27 4.46
CA ILE A 372 -23.10 19.91 3.04
C ILE A 372 -24.54 19.89 2.52
N LYS A 373 -24.87 20.78 1.60
CA LYS A 373 -26.26 21.10 1.20
C LYS A 373 -26.66 20.57 -0.17
N SER A 374 -25.77 19.88 -0.89
CA SER A 374 -26.07 19.30 -2.19
C SER A 374 -25.10 18.18 -2.58
N LEU A 375 -25.52 17.35 -3.53
CA LEU A 375 -24.62 16.38 -4.17
C LEU A 375 -23.47 17.07 -4.93
N SER A 376 -23.64 18.33 -5.37
CA SER A 376 -22.55 19.08 -6.01
C SER A 376 -21.45 19.47 -5.02
N GLU A 377 -21.81 19.87 -3.80
CA GLU A 377 -20.86 20.10 -2.72
C GLU A 377 -20.20 18.79 -2.29
N LEU A 378 -20.98 17.72 -2.09
CA LEU A 378 -20.43 16.39 -1.74
C LEU A 378 -19.45 15.86 -2.80
N ARG A 379 -19.72 16.09 -4.09
CA ARG A 379 -18.79 15.76 -5.20
C ARG A 379 -17.47 16.52 -5.13
N GLY A 380 -17.42 17.68 -4.47
CA GLY A 380 -16.16 18.37 -4.11
C GLY A 380 -15.30 17.58 -3.11
N PHE A 381 -15.92 16.72 -2.30
CA PHE A 381 -15.25 15.81 -1.35
C PHE A 381 -15.15 14.36 -1.84
N PHE A 382 -15.65 14.02 -3.04
CA PHE A 382 -15.42 12.71 -3.66
C PHE A 382 -13.95 12.49 -4.05
N TRP A 383 -13.26 13.58 -4.34
CA TRP A 383 -11.87 13.59 -4.80
C TRP A 383 -11.09 14.50 -3.87
N ASN A 384 -10.08 13.96 -3.20
CA ASN A 384 -9.35 14.68 -2.16
C ASN A 384 -8.27 15.60 -2.79
N ILE A 385 -8.76 16.62 -3.49
CA ILE A 385 -8.03 17.74 -4.12
C ILE A 385 -7.97 18.87 -3.09
N LYS A 386 -6.93 19.73 -3.08
CA LYS A 386 -6.85 20.87 -2.14
C LYS A 386 -8.15 21.69 -2.26
N HIS A 387 -8.94 21.70 -1.20
CA HIS A 387 -10.16 22.50 -1.12
C HIS A 387 -9.79 23.98 -1.09
N LYS A 388 -10.69 24.85 -1.58
CA LYS A 388 -10.48 26.30 -1.50
C LYS A 388 -10.28 26.75 -0.04
N ASP A 389 -11.05 26.13 0.85
CA ASP A 389 -11.14 26.47 2.27
C ASP A 389 -10.22 25.58 3.15
N ASP A 390 -9.31 24.83 2.52
CA ASP A 390 -8.23 24.10 3.22
C ASP A 390 -7.04 25.03 3.48
N HIS A 391 -7.06 25.69 4.63
CA HIS A 391 -6.00 26.58 5.09
C HIS A 391 -4.90 25.87 5.91
N THR A 392 -4.82 24.53 5.91
CA THR A 392 -3.86 23.76 6.75
C THR A 392 -2.42 24.30 6.66
N ALA A 393 -1.94 24.53 5.43
CA ALA A 393 -0.59 25.04 5.18
C ALA A 393 -0.41 26.53 5.56
N GLU A 394 -1.44 27.34 5.35
CA GLU A 394 -1.44 28.78 5.63
C GLU A 394 -1.47 29.05 7.15
N LEU A 395 -2.27 28.27 7.88
CA LEU A 395 -2.30 28.25 9.34
C LEU A 395 -0.96 27.79 9.94
N ALA A 396 -0.30 26.79 9.35
CA ALA A 396 1.01 26.32 9.81
C ALA A 396 2.10 27.39 9.62
N ASP A 397 2.11 28.10 8.50
CA ASP A 397 3.06 29.19 8.23
C ASP A 397 2.80 30.43 9.11
N LEU A 398 1.53 30.87 9.27
CA LEU A 398 1.17 31.94 10.20
C LEU A 398 1.57 31.61 11.64
N LYS A 399 1.32 30.37 12.09
CA LYS A 399 1.72 29.89 13.41
C LYS A 399 3.23 29.90 13.61
N LYS A 400 3.99 29.46 12.62
CA LYS A 400 5.46 29.54 12.61
C LYS A 400 5.95 30.99 12.71
N LYS A 401 5.32 31.91 11.98
CA LYS A 401 5.66 33.35 11.97
C LYS A 401 5.39 34.02 13.32
N TYR A 402 4.18 33.93 13.88
CA TYR A 402 3.92 34.60 15.17
C TYR A 402 4.72 33.97 16.32
N THR A 403 4.92 32.64 16.32
CA THR A 403 5.71 31.96 17.37
C THR A 403 7.18 32.40 17.38
N ALA A 404 7.76 32.70 16.20
CA ALA A 404 9.12 33.23 16.11
C ALA A 404 9.22 34.66 16.68
N ILE A 405 8.21 35.50 16.44
CA ILE A 405 8.13 36.87 17.00
C ILE A 405 7.87 36.82 18.50
N ASP A 406 6.97 35.96 18.99
CA ASP A 406 6.72 35.76 20.43
C ASP A 406 7.98 35.34 21.17
N LYS A 407 8.76 34.40 20.61
CA LYS A 407 10.04 33.99 21.19
C LYS A 407 11.06 35.15 21.19
N LEU A 408 11.10 35.98 20.15
CA LEU A 408 11.91 37.21 20.15
C LEU A 408 11.46 38.18 21.27
N LEU A 409 10.16 38.38 21.44
CA LEU A 409 9.59 39.26 22.47
C LEU A 409 9.89 38.78 23.90
N GLU A 410 9.80 37.47 24.15
CA GLU A 410 10.15 36.90 25.46
C GLU A 410 11.67 36.92 25.71
N MET A 411 12.50 36.73 24.68
CA MET A 411 13.95 36.94 24.81
C MET A 411 14.29 38.41 25.06
N MET A 412 13.61 39.36 24.40
CA MET A 412 13.77 40.81 24.69
C MET A 412 13.38 41.12 26.14
N LYS A 413 12.34 40.48 26.67
CA LYS A 413 11.96 40.56 28.09
C LYS A 413 13.05 39.95 28.99
N GLN A 414 13.49 38.72 28.74
CA GLN A 414 14.57 38.06 29.49
C GLN A 414 15.86 38.91 29.54
N ARG A 415 16.21 39.57 28.43
CA ARG A 415 17.34 40.52 28.36
C ARG A 415 17.10 41.75 29.25
N THR A 416 15.90 42.36 29.19
CA THR A 416 15.55 43.50 30.07
C THR A 416 15.57 43.11 31.54
N ASP A 417 14.90 42.02 31.91
CA ASP A 417 14.72 41.58 33.30
C ASP A 417 16.05 41.28 34.00
N ASN A 418 17.05 40.78 33.26
CA ASN A 418 18.39 40.47 33.78
C ASN A 418 19.43 41.59 33.52
N SER A 419 19.06 42.68 32.84
CA SER A 419 20.00 43.73 32.39
C SER A 419 20.72 44.45 33.54
N ALA A 420 20.05 44.67 34.68
CA ALA A 420 20.65 45.33 35.84
C ALA A 420 21.79 44.49 36.43
N THR A 421 21.57 43.20 36.64
CA THR A 421 22.58 42.26 37.15
C THR A 421 23.72 42.03 36.15
N TYR A 422 23.41 42.01 34.84
CA TYR A 422 24.44 41.91 33.81
C TYR A 422 25.29 43.19 33.72
N LYS A 423 24.69 44.37 33.87
CA LYS A 423 25.44 45.63 33.94
C LYS A 423 26.34 45.67 35.17
N GLU A 424 25.83 45.29 36.35
CA GLU A 424 26.64 45.20 37.57
C GLU A 424 27.80 44.19 37.42
N TYR A 425 27.62 43.12 36.64
CA TYR A 425 28.69 42.18 36.27
C TYR A 425 29.75 42.77 35.33
N GLN A 426 29.37 43.67 34.42
CA GLN A 426 30.28 44.36 33.48
C GLN A 426 31.03 45.53 34.14
N ASP A 427 30.37 46.31 34.99
CA ASP A 427 30.96 47.45 35.71
C ASP A 427 31.94 47.03 36.84
N ARG A 428 32.07 45.72 37.10
CA ARG A 428 32.95 45.14 38.14
C ARG A 428 34.33 44.78 37.60
N SER A 429 35.36 45.04 38.42
CA SER A 429 36.75 44.67 38.10
C SER A 429 36.92 43.16 37.89
N VAL A 430 37.78 42.76 36.95
CA VAL A 430 38.04 41.37 36.55
C VAL A 430 38.30 40.44 37.73
N LEU A 431 38.99 40.92 38.77
CA LEU A 431 39.29 40.17 39.99
C LEU A 431 38.01 39.78 40.79
N THR A 432 37.00 40.65 40.82
CA THR A 432 35.73 40.45 41.53
C THR A 432 34.65 39.82 40.64
N GLN A 433 34.72 40.06 39.33
CA GLN A 433 33.80 39.58 38.30
C GLN A 433 33.61 38.05 38.33
N LYS A 434 34.70 37.28 38.56
CA LYS A 434 34.66 35.81 38.70
C LYS A 434 33.79 35.34 39.89
N HIS A 435 33.87 36.01 41.03
CA HIS A 435 33.04 35.68 42.20
C HIS A 435 31.58 36.11 41.98
N PHE A 436 31.37 37.29 41.37
CA PHE A 436 30.03 37.79 41.06
C PHE A 436 29.28 36.88 40.08
N ARG A 437 29.93 36.39 39.02
CA ARG A 437 29.32 35.39 38.13
C ARG A 437 28.99 34.08 38.84
N LYS A 438 29.84 33.59 39.75
CA LYS A 438 29.52 32.40 40.56
C LYS A 438 28.26 32.59 41.42
N LYS A 439 27.99 33.80 41.91
CA LYS A 439 26.78 34.12 42.70
C LYS A 439 25.53 34.35 41.83
N ASN A 440 25.68 34.96 40.66
CA ASN A 440 24.59 35.44 39.82
C ASN A 440 24.49 34.72 38.45
N ALA A 441 25.07 33.53 38.31
CA ALA A 441 25.21 32.79 37.05
C ALA A 441 23.89 32.71 36.28
N ALA A 442 22.82 32.24 36.93
CA ALA A 442 21.50 32.06 36.31
C ALA A 442 20.87 33.35 35.74
N ALA A 443 21.30 34.54 36.15
CA ALA A 443 20.86 35.81 35.57
C ALA A 443 21.77 36.25 34.41
N ILE A 444 23.09 36.12 34.59
CA ILE A 444 24.10 36.46 33.59
C ILE A 444 24.00 35.54 32.36
N ASP A 445 23.88 34.24 32.57
CA ASP A 445 23.77 33.23 31.52
C ASP A 445 22.45 33.41 30.72
N LYS A 446 21.34 33.75 31.40
CA LYS A 446 20.07 34.11 30.76
C LYS A 446 20.15 35.40 29.94
N TYR A 447 20.92 36.39 30.39
CA TYR A 447 21.17 37.60 29.61
C TYR A 447 21.99 37.26 28.36
N GLU A 448 23.09 36.51 28.50
CA GLU A 448 23.98 36.13 27.39
C GLU A 448 23.31 35.20 26.36
N GLU A 449 22.38 34.36 26.79
CA GLU A 449 21.49 33.57 25.90
C GLU A 449 20.55 34.49 25.11
N ALA A 450 19.82 35.36 25.81
CA ALA A 450 18.82 36.22 25.20
C ALA A 450 19.43 37.25 24.23
N ASP A 451 20.53 37.91 24.61
CA ASP A 451 21.26 38.87 23.77
C ASP A 451 21.72 38.22 22.46
N ARG A 452 22.31 37.01 22.54
CA ARG A 452 22.72 36.22 21.38
C ARG A 452 21.55 35.86 20.47
N TYR A 453 20.48 35.29 21.05
CA TYR A 453 19.30 34.88 20.27
C TYR A 453 18.67 36.08 19.54
N ILE A 454 18.56 37.23 20.21
CA ILE A 454 18.08 38.48 19.60
C ILE A 454 18.99 38.87 18.45
N ASN A 455 20.31 39.00 18.65
CA ASN A 455 21.26 39.46 17.63
C ASN A 455 21.27 38.59 16.35
N GLU A 456 20.99 37.30 16.49
CA GLU A 456 20.83 36.36 15.39
C GLU A 456 19.48 36.55 14.65
N HIS A 457 18.36 36.60 15.39
CA HIS A 457 17.01 36.45 14.82
C HIS A 457 16.30 37.79 14.50
N ILE A 458 16.68 38.90 15.14
CA ILE A 458 16.02 40.21 14.98
C ILE A 458 16.19 40.81 13.57
N LYS A 459 17.26 40.46 12.86
CA LYS A 459 17.60 40.96 11.52
C LYS A 459 16.53 40.66 10.47
N ALA A 460 15.76 39.59 10.65
CA ALA A 460 14.67 39.22 9.75
C ALA A 460 13.44 40.16 9.82
N TYR A 461 13.40 41.07 10.80
CA TYR A 461 12.27 41.96 11.09
C TYR A 461 12.65 43.45 11.04
N TYR A 462 13.75 43.80 10.35
CA TYR A 462 14.20 45.19 10.24
C TYR A 462 13.25 46.04 9.41
N ILE A 463 12.93 47.23 9.91
CA ILE A 463 12.10 48.24 9.24
C ILE A 463 13.03 49.37 8.82
N ASP A 464 13.06 49.72 7.54
CA ASP A 464 13.93 50.76 6.95
C ASP A 464 15.41 50.63 7.37
N GLY A 465 15.91 49.40 7.44
CA GLY A 465 17.28 49.06 7.84
C GLY A 465 17.56 49.19 9.35
N LYS A 466 16.57 49.52 10.17
CA LYS A 466 16.68 49.69 11.62
C LYS A 466 16.11 48.48 12.36
N ALA A 467 16.66 48.19 13.53
CA ALA A 467 16.10 47.18 14.42
C ALA A 467 14.72 47.61 14.93
N PRO A 468 13.69 46.74 14.85
CA PRO A 468 12.32 47.08 15.25
C PRO A 468 12.22 47.26 16.77
N LYS A 469 11.34 48.15 17.20
CA LYS A 469 10.98 48.31 18.61
C LYS A 469 10.16 47.11 19.09
N ARG A 470 10.19 46.86 20.40
CA ARG A 470 9.34 45.84 21.05
C ARG A 470 7.84 46.02 20.71
N SER A 471 7.37 47.26 20.65
CA SER A 471 5.99 47.62 20.27
C SER A 471 5.65 47.26 18.82
N GLU A 472 6.60 47.40 17.89
CA GLU A 472 6.42 47.09 16.47
C GLU A 472 6.36 45.57 16.27
N LEU A 473 7.23 44.82 16.94
CA LEU A 473 7.15 43.35 17.00
C LEU A 473 5.86 42.85 17.67
N GLN A 474 5.37 43.52 18.72
CA GLN A 474 4.09 43.19 19.36
C GLN A 474 2.91 43.38 18.38
N ALA A 475 2.89 44.47 17.62
CA ALA A 475 1.88 44.71 16.59
C ALA A 475 1.92 43.64 15.48
N MET A 476 3.12 43.30 14.96
CA MET A 476 3.29 42.24 13.96
C MET A 476 2.81 40.86 14.46
N SER A 477 3.10 40.52 15.71
CA SER A 477 2.60 39.28 16.33
C SER A 477 1.07 39.27 16.45
N LEU A 478 0.46 40.40 16.83
CA LEU A 478 -0.99 40.54 16.94
C LEU A 478 -1.67 40.38 15.57
N GLU A 479 -1.21 41.10 14.55
CA GLU A 479 -1.75 41.05 13.18
C GLU A 479 -1.70 39.63 12.59
N LEU A 480 -0.61 38.90 12.83
CA LEU A 480 -0.47 37.49 12.42
C LEU A 480 -1.41 36.56 13.18
N LYS A 481 -1.72 36.84 14.46
CA LYS A 481 -2.68 36.08 15.27
C LYS A 481 -4.12 36.37 14.87
N GLU A 482 -4.46 37.60 14.53
CA GLU A 482 -5.77 37.96 13.98
C GLU A 482 -6.02 37.25 12.65
N LYS A 483 -5.04 37.27 11.73
CA LYS A 483 -5.07 36.51 10.46
C LYS A 483 -5.18 35.00 10.69
N TYR A 484 -4.46 34.45 11.66
CA TYR A 484 -4.59 33.05 12.05
C TYR A 484 -5.99 32.72 12.58
N ASN A 485 -6.53 33.51 13.49
CA ASN A 485 -7.85 33.30 14.10
C ASN A 485 -8.99 33.39 13.08
N ALA A 486 -8.90 34.31 12.11
CA ALA A 486 -9.85 34.40 11.00
C ALA A 486 -9.89 33.09 10.19
N LEU A 487 -8.73 32.65 9.68
CA LEU A 487 -8.61 31.42 8.88
C LEU A 487 -8.93 30.15 9.68
N VAL A 488 -8.72 30.13 11.00
CA VAL A 488 -9.15 29.02 11.88
C VAL A 488 -10.67 28.84 11.83
N SER A 489 -11.45 29.92 11.75
CA SER A 489 -12.92 29.81 11.69
C SER A 489 -13.40 29.16 10.39
N GLU A 490 -12.83 29.55 9.25
CA GLU A 490 -13.12 29.00 7.92
C GLU A 490 -12.63 27.54 7.81
N HIS A 491 -11.41 27.28 8.26
CA HIS A 491 -10.83 25.93 8.26
C HIS A 491 -11.60 24.96 9.19
N ASN A 492 -12.07 25.41 10.34
CA ASN A 492 -12.91 24.58 11.23
C ASN A 492 -14.27 24.24 10.58
N ALA A 493 -14.84 25.13 9.77
CA ALA A 493 -16.04 24.83 8.99
C ALA A 493 -15.74 23.81 7.87
N PHE A 494 -14.59 23.94 7.19
CA PHE A 494 -14.11 22.94 6.23
C PHE A 494 -13.91 21.56 6.88
N LEU A 495 -13.26 21.47 8.04
CA LEU A 495 -13.01 20.20 8.75
C LEU A 495 -14.32 19.49 9.13
N ARG A 496 -15.38 20.23 9.48
CA ARG A 496 -16.72 19.64 9.74
C ARG A 496 -17.33 19.03 8.48
N LYS A 497 -17.31 19.76 7.35
CA LYS A 497 -17.76 19.25 6.04
C LYS A 497 -16.94 18.03 5.62
N GLN A 498 -15.61 18.11 5.73
CA GLN A 498 -14.70 17.01 5.39
C GLN A 498 -14.97 15.75 6.23
N ALA A 499 -15.22 15.90 7.54
CA ALA A 499 -15.59 14.79 8.41
C ALA A 499 -16.90 14.13 7.98
N ALA A 500 -17.98 14.91 7.79
CA ALA A 500 -19.28 14.38 7.35
C ALA A 500 -19.20 13.72 5.96
N ALA A 501 -18.53 14.36 4.99
CA ALA A 501 -18.29 13.77 3.68
C ALA A 501 -17.53 12.45 3.75
N SER A 502 -16.46 12.37 4.57
CA SER A 502 -15.57 11.21 4.62
C SER A 502 -16.28 9.90 5.01
N GLN A 503 -17.34 9.99 5.81
CA GLN A 503 -18.17 8.85 6.22
C GLN A 503 -18.92 8.23 5.03
N TYR A 504 -19.45 9.07 4.13
CA TYR A 504 -20.41 8.65 3.12
C TYR A 504 -19.90 8.70 1.67
N THR A 505 -18.84 9.46 1.37
CA THR A 505 -18.23 9.60 0.04
C THR A 505 -18.03 8.25 -0.66
N ARG A 506 -17.43 7.25 0.00
CA ARG A 506 -17.16 5.94 -0.63
C ARG A 506 -18.45 5.17 -0.96
N GLN A 507 -19.46 5.27 -0.11
CA GLN A 507 -20.74 4.57 -0.27
C GLN A 507 -21.58 5.20 -1.38
N VAL A 508 -21.71 6.53 -1.36
CA VAL A 508 -22.47 7.31 -2.34
C VAL A 508 -21.80 7.28 -3.71
N ARG A 509 -20.47 7.39 -3.78
CA ARG A 509 -19.71 7.30 -5.04
C ARG A 509 -19.92 5.94 -5.73
N ARG A 510 -19.75 4.82 -4.99
CA ARG A 510 -19.97 3.46 -5.52
C ARG A 510 -21.40 3.25 -6.03
N TYR A 511 -22.40 3.77 -5.31
CA TYR A 511 -23.81 3.71 -5.77
C TYR A 511 -24.02 4.49 -7.08
N LEU A 512 -23.42 5.66 -7.23
CA LEU A 512 -23.49 6.45 -8.47
C LEU A 512 -22.73 5.77 -9.63
N GLU A 513 -21.53 5.27 -9.39
CA GLU A 513 -20.73 4.54 -10.40
C GLU A 513 -21.45 3.28 -10.90
N ALA A 514 -22.07 2.52 -9.98
CA ALA A 514 -22.90 1.36 -10.33
C ALA A 514 -24.14 1.75 -11.15
N LYS A 515 -24.82 2.85 -10.79
CA LYS A 515 -25.98 3.36 -11.55
C LYS A 515 -25.59 3.78 -12.96
N GLU A 516 -24.50 4.54 -13.11
CA GLU A 516 -23.98 4.91 -14.42
C GLU A 516 -23.58 3.67 -15.24
N GLN A 517 -22.96 2.66 -14.62
CA GLN A 517 -22.61 1.42 -15.33
C GLN A 517 -23.86 0.65 -15.80
N GLN A 518 -24.94 0.63 -15.03
CA GLN A 518 -26.22 0.06 -15.47
C GLN A 518 -26.80 0.82 -16.66
N GLU A 519 -26.76 2.15 -16.65
CA GLU A 519 -27.21 2.99 -17.78
C GLU A 519 -26.32 2.79 -19.02
N ARG A 520 -25.00 2.72 -18.87
CA ARG A 520 -24.04 2.40 -19.94
C ARG A 520 -24.29 1.02 -20.54
N ASN A 521 -24.46 -0.01 -19.70
CA ASN A 521 -24.75 -1.38 -20.11
C ASN A 521 -26.10 -1.47 -20.85
N ARG A 522 -27.12 -0.75 -20.39
CA ARG A 522 -28.42 -0.65 -21.08
C ARG A 522 -28.27 -0.04 -22.47
N GLN A 523 -27.59 1.10 -22.60
CA GLN A 523 -27.33 1.73 -23.90
C GLN A 523 -26.56 0.79 -24.85
N TYR A 524 -25.60 0.01 -24.34
CA TYR A 524 -24.89 -1.00 -25.12
C TYR A 524 -25.86 -2.07 -25.67
N GLN A 525 -26.75 -2.62 -24.84
CA GLN A 525 -27.74 -3.61 -25.29
C GLN A 525 -28.74 -3.04 -26.30
N GLU A 526 -29.17 -1.78 -26.13
CA GLU A 526 -30.03 -1.08 -27.08
C GLU A 526 -29.32 -0.84 -28.44
N ARG A 527 -28.03 -0.47 -28.43
CA ARG A 527 -27.19 -0.37 -29.63
C ARG A 527 -26.99 -1.73 -30.31
N LYS A 528 -26.69 -2.79 -29.56
CA LYS A 528 -26.50 -4.16 -30.08
C LYS A 528 -27.78 -4.69 -30.75
N ARG A 529 -28.95 -4.51 -30.12
CA ARG A 529 -30.26 -4.83 -30.71
C ARG A 529 -30.54 -4.04 -31.99
N SER A 530 -30.14 -2.76 -32.02
CA SER A 530 -30.31 -1.90 -33.19
C SER A 530 -29.37 -2.26 -34.35
N GLN A 531 -28.17 -2.76 -34.05
CA GLN A 531 -27.23 -3.29 -35.06
C GLN A 531 -27.71 -4.63 -35.62
N GLN A 532 -28.18 -5.55 -34.77
CA GLN A 532 -28.77 -6.82 -35.21
C GLN A 532 -29.96 -6.56 -36.15
N LYS A 533 -30.93 -5.74 -35.73
CA LYS A 533 -32.07 -5.35 -36.58
C LYS A 533 -31.71 -4.69 -37.91
N LYS A 534 -30.52 -4.09 -38.05
CA LYS A 534 -30.03 -3.57 -39.34
C LYS A 534 -29.40 -4.65 -40.21
N LYS A 535 -28.81 -5.69 -39.60
CA LYS A 535 -28.27 -6.86 -40.30
C LYS A 535 -29.42 -7.74 -40.80
N ASP A 536 -30.43 -7.98 -39.96
CA ASP A 536 -31.68 -8.70 -40.29
C ASP A 536 -32.58 -7.96 -41.32
N TYR A 537 -32.13 -6.82 -41.84
CA TYR A 537 -32.79 -5.99 -42.87
C TYR A 537 -31.93 -5.83 -44.15
N LEU A 538 -30.74 -6.47 -44.18
CA LEU A 538 -29.77 -6.46 -45.27
C LEU A 538 -29.42 -7.89 -45.75
N GLU A 539 -29.90 -8.91 -45.03
CA GLU A 539 -29.99 -10.32 -45.43
C GLU A 539 -31.42 -10.62 -45.89
#